data_AF-A0A378ZS73-F1
#
_entry.id   AF-A0A378ZS73-F1
#
_cell.length_a   1.000
_cell.length_b   1.000
_cell.length_c   1.000
_cell.angle_alpha   90.00
_cell.angle_beta   90.00
_cell.angle_gamma   90.00
#
_symmetry.space_group_name_H-M   'P 1'
#
loop_
_entity.id
_entity.type
_entity.pdbx_description
1 polymer ?
#
loop_
_entity_poly.entity_id
_entity_poly.type
_entity_poly.pdbx_seq_one_letter_code
_entity_poly.pdbx_strand_id
1 'polypeptide(L)'
;MRNLSYPRPLSKRLVPLGVILSLGWFAAGCAQTSAPIATNDMVTPLDLTNSINGMPADANAGVDPTDRQVIALALAGTAPAGGGEVEIPWLNPESGNSGTITKVTGEGAQVPGCMSFRTTANTFQGVKAYEGSACRDLRQNLAVISLAALGV
;
A
#
# COMPACT_ATOMS: atom_id res chain seq x y z
N MET A 1 15.65 -64.81 15.86
CA MET A 1 14.18 -64.65 15.76
C MET A 1 13.72 -64.04 17.09
N ARG A 2 13.31 -62.77 17.11
CA ARG A 2 12.98 -62.02 18.34
C ARG A 2 11.45 -61.96 18.49
N ASN A 3 10.95 -62.49 19.61
CA ASN A 3 9.54 -62.49 19.99
C ASN A 3 9.04 -61.06 20.22
N LEU A 4 8.01 -60.65 19.47
CA LEU A 4 7.28 -59.40 19.70
C LEU A 4 6.13 -59.66 20.68
N SER A 5 6.17 -58.97 21.82
CA SER A 5 5.10 -58.97 22.83
C SER A 5 3.88 -58.19 22.32
N TYR A 6 2.71 -58.81 22.33
CA TYR A 6 1.44 -58.18 21.98
C TYR A 6 0.88 -57.37 23.16
N PRO A 7 0.43 -56.11 22.99
CA PRO A 7 -0.20 -55.34 24.06
C PRO A 7 -1.65 -55.77 24.32
N ARG A 8 -2.00 -55.92 25.60
CA ARG A 8 -3.33 -56.30 26.10
C ARG A 8 -4.36 -55.16 25.92
N PRO A 9 -5.66 -55.48 25.76
CA PRO A 9 -6.69 -54.47 25.53
C PRO A 9 -7.00 -53.66 26.79
N LEU A 10 -7.04 -52.33 26.61
CA LEU A 10 -7.32 -51.31 27.61
C LEU A 10 -8.80 -51.38 28.07
N SER A 11 -9.03 -51.42 29.38
CA SER A 11 -10.36 -51.60 29.98
C SER A 11 -11.21 -50.31 29.94
N LYS A 12 -12.44 -50.42 29.43
CA LYS A 12 -13.39 -49.31 29.19
C LYS A 12 -14.19 -48.87 30.42
N ARG A 13 -13.60 -48.81 31.63
CA ARG A 13 -14.36 -48.59 32.87
C ARG A 13 -13.92 -47.42 33.76
N LEU A 14 -13.17 -46.46 33.23
CA LEU A 14 -12.65 -45.32 34.02
C LEU A 14 -12.85 -43.96 33.31
N VAL A 15 -13.99 -43.76 32.65
CA VAL A 15 -14.24 -42.58 31.81
C VAL A 15 -15.02 -41.40 32.45
N PRO A 16 -15.86 -41.50 33.51
CA PRO A 16 -16.78 -40.37 33.75
C PRO A 16 -16.41 -39.40 34.89
N LEU A 17 -15.16 -39.32 35.35
CA LEU A 17 -14.81 -38.40 36.46
C LEU A 17 -13.73 -37.34 36.15
N GLY A 18 -13.06 -37.42 35.00
CA GLY A 18 -12.06 -36.43 34.57
C GLY A 18 -12.59 -35.29 33.69
N VAL A 19 -13.88 -35.31 33.31
CA VAL A 19 -14.44 -34.40 32.29
C VAL A 19 -15.02 -33.11 32.89
N ILE A 20 -15.23 -33.02 34.21
CA ILE A 20 -15.91 -31.87 34.83
C ILE A 20 -14.94 -30.75 35.25
N LEU A 21 -13.62 -30.99 35.25
CA LEU A 21 -12.62 -30.02 35.72
C LEU A 21 -11.76 -29.37 34.61
N SER A 22 -12.14 -29.56 33.34
CA SER A 22 -11.50 -28.90 32.18
C SER A 22 -12.38 -27.83 31.51
N LEU A 23 -13.60 -27.60 32.01
CA LEU A 23 -14.58 -26.65 31.46
C LEU A 23 -14.49 -25.24 32.08
N GLY A 24 -13.34 -24.87 32.63
CA GLY A 24 -13.11 -23.57 33.30
C GLY A 24 -12.19 -22.60 32.56
N TRP A 25 -11.63 -22.98 31.41
CA TRP A 25 -10.60 -22.18 30.70
C TRP A 25 -11.06 -21.51 29.40
N PHE A 26 -12.36 -21.49 29.09
CA PHE A 26 -12.88 -20.84 27.88
C PHE A 26 -13.43 -19.42 28.10
N ALA A 27 -13.15 -18.77 29.24
CA ALA A 27 -13.70 -17.44 29.56
C ALA A 27 -12.69 -16.27 29.46
N ALA A 28 -11.69 -16.35 28.59
CA ALA A 28 -10.81 -15.23 28.25
C ALA A 28 -10.65 -15.11 26.74
N GLY A 29 -11.69 -14.63 26.06
CA GLY A 29 -11.72 -14.57 24.60
C GLY A 29 -12.67 -13.54 24.03
N CYS A 30 -12.70 -12.31 24.58
CA CYS A 30 -13.31 -11.14 23.92
C CYS A 30 -12.56 -9.87 24.33
N ALA A 31 -11.42 -9.62 23.69
CA ALA A 31 -10.85 -8.27 23.62
C ALA A 31 -10.32 -8.03 22.20
N GLN A 32 -11.24 -8.04 21.23
CA GLN A 32 -11.00 -7.39 19.95
C GLN A 32 -11.42 -5.93 20.08
N THR A 33 -10.52 -5.08 20.56
CA THR A 33 -10.66 -3.64 20.37
C THR A 33 -10.23 -3.31 18.95
N SER A 34 -11.13 -3.44 17.99
CA SER A 34 -10.96 -2.80 16.69
C SER A 34 -11.11 -1.29 16.90
N ALA A 35 -9.98 -0.59 17.05
CA ALA A 35 -9.96 0.83 16.76
C ALA A 35 -10.27 0.99 15.26
N PRO A 36 -11.12 1.93 14.85
CA PRO A 36 -11.21 2.28 13.44
C PRO A 36 -9.80 2.69 13.01
N ILE A 37 -9.20 1.91 12.10
CA ILE A 37 -8.11 2.39 11.25
C ILE A 37 -8.62 3.71 10.69
N ALA A 38 -7.83 4.76 10.83
CA ALA A 38 -8.11 6.06 10.23
C ALA A 38 -8.32 5.88 8.72
N THR A 39 -9.57 5.70 8.31
CA THR A 39 -10.02 5.90 6.96
C THR A 39 -9.81 7.39 6.69
N ASN A 40 -8.70 7.71 6.04
CA ASN A 40 -8.54 8.98 5.35
C ASN A 40 -9.15 8.88 3.94
N ASP A 41 -10.33 8.25 3.82
CA ASP A 41 -11.21 8.53 2.69
C ASP A 41 -11.78 9.92 2.97
N MET A 42 -10.99 10.93 2.64
CA MET A 42 -11.52 12.25 2.36
C MET A 42 -12.45 12.06 1.17
N VAL A 43 -13.71 11.70 1.44
CA VAL A 43 -14.81 11.91 0.50
C VAL A 43 -14.92 13.42 0.41
N THR A 44 -14.11 14.01 -0.46
CA THR A 44 -14.29 15.38 -0.91
C THR A 44 -15.71 15.47 -1.46
N PRO A 45 -16.50 16.48 -1.06
CA PRO A 45 -17.84 16.64 -1.59
C PRO A 45 -17.75 16.64 -3.12
N LEU A 46 -18.55 15.78 -3.75
CA LEU A 46 -18.70 15.75 -5.20
C LEU A 46 -19.34 17.08 -5.60
N ASP A 47 -18.51 18.06 -5.95
CA ASP A 47 -18.96 19.32 -6.53
C ASP A 47 -19.38 19.07 -7.97
N LEU A 48 -20.65 18.73 -8.14
CA LEU A 48 -21.29 18.46 -9.43
C LEU A 48 -21.49 19.71 -10.30
N THR A 49 -21.13 20.91 -9.86
CA THR A 49 -21.59 22.13 -10.54
C THR A 49 -20.56 22.79 -11.44
N ASN A 50 -19.26 22.56 -11.21
CA ASN A 50 -18.15 23.01 -12.08
C ASN A 50 -18.28 24.47 -12.59
N SER A 51 -18.99 25.34 -11.86
CA SER A 51 -19.50 26.61 -12.42
C SER A 51 -18.65 27.83 -12.10
N ILE A 52 -17.48 27.64 -11.46
CA ILE A 52 -16.57 28.74 -11.12
C ILE A 52 -15.14 28.29 -11.41
N ASN A 53 -14.35 29.17 -12.05
CA ASN A 53 -12.93 29.00 -12.38
C ASN A 53 -12.09 28.77 -11.12
N GLY A 54 -12.05 27.53 -10.66
CA GLY A 54 -11.36 27.13 -9.45
C GLY A 54 -11.40 25.62 -9.36
N MET A 55 -10.67 24.98 -10.27
CA MET A 55 -10.37 23.56 -10.25
C MET A 55 -10.10 23.16 -8.79
N PRO A 56 -10.94 22.33 -8.15
CA PRO A 56 -10.49 21.67 -6.94
C PRO A 56 -9.37 20.76 -7.43
N ALA A 57 -8.14 21.21 -7.23
CA ALA A 57 -6.97 20.35 -7.21
C ALA A 57 -7.14 19.44 -6.00
N ASP A 58 -8.05 18.49 -6.14
CA ASP A 58 -7.81 17.17 -5.62
C ASP A 58 -6.33 16.89 -5.97
N ALA A 59 -5.47 16.90 -4.95
CA ALA A 59 -4.02 16.72 -5.14
C ALA A 59 -3.74 15.35 -5.81
N ASN A 60 -4.70 14.45 -5.72
CA ASN A 60 -4.73 13.13 -6.32
C ASN A 60 -5.46 13.11 -7.70
N ALA A 61 -5.93 14.26 -8.21
CA ALA A 61 -6.85 14.37 -9.34
C ALA A 61 -6.13 13.98 -10.62
N GLY A 62 -6.34 12.74 -11.03
CA GLY A 62 -5.93 12.26 -12.34
C GLY A 62 -4.85 11.20 -12.33
N VAL A 63 -4.29 10.80 -11.18
CA VAL A 63 -3.38 9.65 -11.12
C VAL A 63 -3.94 8.59 -10.16
N ASP A 64 -4.43 7.51 -10.76
CA ASP A 64 -5.09 6.40 -10.07
C ASP A 64 -4.12 5.69 -9.11
N PRO A 65 -4.59 5.10 -8.00
CA PRO A 65 -3.73 4.31 -7.11
C PRO A 65 -2.92 3.21 -7.82
N THR A 66 -3.43 2.59 -8.89
CA THR A 66 -2.69 1.61 -9.69
C THR A 66 -1.55 2.26 -10.50
N ASP A 67 -1.77 3.45 -11.05
CA ASP A 67 -0.73 4.24 -11.72
C ASP A 67 0.42 4.56 -10.77
N ARG A 68 0.10 4.88 -9.51
CA ARG A 68 1.09 5.15 -8.46
C ARG A 68 2.00 3.97 -8.18
N GLN A 69 1.47 2.74 -8.25
CA GLN A 69 2.26 1.53 -8.09
C GLN A 69 3.23 1.35 -9.27
N VAL A 70 2.76 1.62 -10.49
CA VAL A 70 3.60 1.57 -11.70
C VAL A 70 4.71 2.63 -11.64
N ILE A 71 4.39 3.86 -11.22
CA ILE A 71 5.37 4.93 -11.01
C ILE A 71 6.39 4.51 -9.93
N ALA A 72 5.94 3.94 -8.82
CA ALA A 72 6.83 3.46 -7.75
C ALA A 72 7.78 2.37 -8.25
N LEU A 73 7.29 1.44 -9.08
CA LEU A 73 8.11 0.39 -9.70
C LEU A 73 9.14 0.98 -10.67
N ALA A 74 8.73 1.95 -11.49
CA ALA A 74 9.63 2.63 -12.42
C ALA A 74 10.76 3.36 -11.67
N LEU A 75 10.44 4.06 -10.58
CA LEU A 75 11.40 4.68 -9.68
C LEU A 75 12.34 3.64 -9.05
N ALA A 76 11.79 2.55 -8.50
CA ALA A 76 12.58 1.51 -7.84
C ALA A 76 13.58 0.82 -8.79
N GLY A 77 13.23 0.67 -10.07
CA GLY A 77 14.08 0.01 -11.07
C GLY A 77 15.14 0.91 -11.70
N THR A 78 14.90 2.21 -11.79
CA THR A 78 15.69 3.09 -12.69
C THR A 78 16.15 4.40 -12.05
N ALA A 79 15.63 4.79 -10.88
CA ALA A 79 16.02 6.05 -10.26
C ALA A 79 17.51 6.05 -9.86
N PRO A 80 18.27 7.11 -10.21
CA PRO A 80 19.67 7.23 -9.83
C PRO A 80 19.78 7.48 -8.32
N ALA A 81 20.72 6.80 -7.65
CA ALA A 81 20.89 6.89 -6.20
C ALA A 81 21.13 8.32 -5.69
N GLY A 82 21.86 9.14 -6.46
CA GLY A 82 22.13 10.55 -6.13
C GLY A 82 21.03 11.53 -6.54
N GLY A 83 19.97 11.07 -7.20
CA GLY A 83 19.00 11.93 -7.87
C GLY A 83 19.57 12.62 -9.12
N GLY A 84 18.76 13.49 -9.72
CA GLY A 84 19.09 14.25 -10.92
C GLY A 84 17.87 14.46 -11.84
N GLU A 85 18.13 15.15 -12.95
CA GLU A 85 17.22 15.12 -14.11
C GLU A 85 17.33 13.74 -14.77
N VAL A 86 16.19 13.15 -15.12
CA VAL A 86 16.08 11.79 -15.65
C VAL A 86 14.98 11.72 -16.71
N GLU A 87 14.90 10.62 -17.44
CA GLU A 87 13.79 10.35 -18.34
C GLU A 87 13.37 8.89 -18.16
N ILE A 88 12.48 8.64 -17.20
CA ILE A 88 12.01 7.29 -16.88
C ILE A 88 10.55 7.18 -17.34
N PRO A 89 10.28 6.50 -18.48
CA PRO A 89 8.92 6.31 -18.95
C PRO A 89 8.18 5.32 -18.05
N TRP A 90 6.87 5.51 -17.92
CA TRP A 90 5.98 4.56 -17.27
C TRP A 90 4.67 4.43 -18.06
N LEU A 91 4.07 3.24 -18.00
CA LEU A 91 2.82 2.91 -18.64
C LEU A 91 2.07 1.95 -17.72
N ASN A 92 0.85 2.30 -17.35
CA ASN A 92 -0.04 1.39 -16.67
C ASN A 92 -0.99 0.75 -17.71
N PRO A 93 -0.84 -0.55 -18.03
CA PRO A 93 -1.71 -1.21 -18.98
C PRO A 93 -3.14 -1.41 -18.47
N GLU A 94 -3.37 -1.35 -17.15
CA GLU A 94 -4.70 -1.53 -16.55
C GLU A 94 -5.57 -0.28 -16.75
N SER A 95 -5.01 0.90 -16.50
CA SER A 95 -5.71 2.18 -16.67
C SER A 95 -5.55 2.77 -18.07
N GLY A 96 -4.51 2.39 -18.80
CA GLY A 96 -4.09 3.00 -20.06
C GLY A 96 -3.32 4.32 -19.90
N ASN A 97 -3.09 4.78 -18.67
CA ASN A 97 -2.35 6.01 -18.40
C ASN A 97 -0.84 5.79 -18.57
N SER A 98 -0.14 6.84 -18.98
CA SER A 98 1.30 6.80 -19.21
C SER A 98 1.97 8.11 -18.86
N GLY A 99 3.28 8.14 -18.70
CA GLY A 99 3.99 9.39 -18.53
C GLY A 99 5.50 9.20 -18.44
N THR A 100 6.17 10.27 -18.02
CA THR A 100 7.62 10.28 -17.88
C THR A 100 8.00 10.97 -16.59
N ILE A 101 8.78 10.29 -15.75
CA ILE A 101 9.45 10.89 -14.59
C ILE A 101 10.64 11.67 -15.14
N THR A 102 10.68 12.97 -14.86
CA THR A 102 11.69 13.90 -15.39
C THR A 102 12.75 14.31 -14.38
N LYS A 103 12.46 14.15 -13.08
CA LYS A 103 13.38 14.53 -12.01
C LYS A 103 13.18 13.64 -10.80
N VAL A 104 14.27 13.31 -10.13
CA VAL A 104 14.26 12.56 -8.86
C VAL A 104 15.28 13.19 -7.89
N THR A 105 14.97 13.28 -6.61
CA THR A 105 15.95 13.65 -5.57
C THR A 105 16.65 12.41 -5.04
N GLY A 106 17.89 12.57 -4.54
CA GLY A 106 18.58 11.46 -3.89
C GLY A 106 17.78 10.93 -2.71
N GLU A 107 17.79 9.60 -2.53
CA GLU A 107 17.07 8.99 -1.40
C GLU A 107 17.65 9.50 -0.08
N GLY A 108 16.78 9.93 0.84
CA GLY A 108 17.22 10.51 2.11
C GLY A 108 17.60 12.00 2.04
N ALA A 109 17.50 12.66 0.88
CA ALA A 109 17.89 14.07 0.74
C ALA A 109 17.05 15.01 1.64
N GLN A 110 15.77 14.71 1.81
CA GLN A 110 14.86 15.48 2.68
C GLN A 110 14.37 14.64 3.87
N VAL A 111 14.03 13.38 3.63
CA VAL A 111 13.52 12.44 4.64
C VAL A 111 14.16 11.08 4.42
N PRO A 112 14.73 10.42 5.47
CA PRO A 112 15.34 9.10 5.33
C PRO A 112 14.40 8.08 4.70
N GLY A 113 14.89 7.35 3.70
CA GLY A 113 14.10 6.34 2.98
C GLY A 113 13.06 6.90 2.01
N CYS A 114 13.05 8.22 1.77
CA CYS A 114 12.16 8.86 0.82
C CYS A 114 12.94 9.64 -0.26
N MET A 115 12.31 9.79 -1.41
CA MET A 115 12.73 10.66 -2.50
C MET A 115 11.53 11.45 -3.02
N SER A 116 11.80 12.65 -3.52
CA SER A 116 10.84 13.44 -4.28
C SER A 116 11.09 13.23 -5.77
N PHE A 117 10.04 13.34 -6.56
CA PHE A 117 10.13 13.18 -8.01
C PHE A 117 9.14 14.10 -8.73
N ARG A 118 9.43 14.37 -10.00
CA ARG A 118 8.52 15.05 -10.91
C ARG A 118 8.17 14.11 -12.06
N THR A 119 6.89 14.03 -12.41
CA THR A 119 6.42 13.20 -13.52
C THR A 119 5.35 13.91 -14.32
N THR A 120 5.20 13.54 -15.58
CA THR A 120 3.96 13.78 -16.32
C THR A 120 3.01 12.60 -16.14
N ALA A 121 1.71 12.84 -16.32
CA ALA A 121 0.72 11.80 -16.57
C ALA A 121 -0.16 12.23 -17.74
N ASN A 122 -0.23 11.35 -18.73
CA ASN A 122 -1.14 11.41 -19.87
C ASN A 122 -2.32 10.52 -19.56
N THR A 123 -3.50 11.14 -19.48
CA THR A 123 -4.77 10.53 -19.11
C THR A 123 -5.83 10.90 -20.14
N PHE A 124 -7.01 10.30 -20.08
CA PHE A 124 -8.13 10.71 -20.91
C PHE A 124 -8.57 12.17 -20.68
N GLN A 125 -8.23 12.76 -19.52
CA GLN A 125 -8.50 14.17 -19.20
C GLN A 125 -7.42 15.13 -19.73
N GLY A 126 -6.35 14.61 -20.33
CA GLY A 126 -5.22 15.36 -20.85
C GLY A 126 -3.91 15.05 -20.14
N VAL A 127 -2.90 15.86 -20.47
CA VAL A 127 -1.54 15.74 -19.94
C VAL A 127 -1.33 16.76 -18.82
N LYS A 128 -0.89 16.30 -17.66
CA LYS A 128 -0.55 17.15 -16.50
C LYS A 128 0.82 16.79 -15.96
N ALA A 129 1.48 17.76 -15.32
CA ALA A 129 2.70 17.54 -14.58
C ALA A 129 2.39 17.44 -13.08
N TYR A 130 3.14 16.59 -12.38
CA TYR A 130 2.98 16.31 -10.97
C TYR A 130 4.33 16.34 -10.27
N GLU A 131 4.32 16.76 -9.02
CA GLU A 131 5.39 16.55 -8.06
C GLU A 131 4.90 15.57 -7.00
N GLY A 132 5.73 14.60 -6.65
CA GLY A 132 5.36 13.54 -5.71
C GLY A 132 6.50 13.15 -4.80
N SER A 133 6.16 12.38 -3.77
CA SER A 133 7.12 11.76 -2.86
C SER A 133 6.88 10.26 -2.80
N ALA A 134 7.96 9.50 -2.90
CA ALA A 134 7.95 8.06 -2.77
C ALA A 134 8.85 7.65 -1.60
N CYS A 135 8.35 6.78 -0.74
CA CYS A 135 9.05 6.32 0.45
C CYS A 135 9.13 4.80 0.47
N ARG A 136 10.20 4.28 1.08
CA ARG A 136 10.30 2.86 1.39
C ARG A 136 9.39 2.50 2.55
N ASP A 137 8.66 1.41 2.38
CA ASP A 137 7.89 0.80 3.46
C ASP A 137 8.80 -0.06 4.38
N LEU A 138 8.18 -0.71 5.37
CA LEU A 138 8.88 -1.62 6.28
C LEU A 138 9.54 -2.83 5.58
N ARG A 139 9.09 -3.16 4.37
CA ARG A 139 9.61 -4.24 3.53
C ARG A 139 10.62 -3.73 2.49
N GLN A 140 11.02 -2.46 2.58
CA GLN A 140 11.92 -1.79 1.65
C GLN A 140 11.36 -1.58 0.22
N ASN A 141 10.06 -1.76 0.04
CA ASN A 141 9.38 -1.47 -1.23
C ASN A 141 9.08 0.02 -1.32
N LEU A 142 9.32 0.60 -2.49
CA LEU A 142 8.98 1.99 -2.75
C LEU A 142 7.47 2.11 -2.96
N ALA A 143 6.86 3.12 -2.35
CA ALA A 143 5.45 3.48 -2.56
C ALA A 143 5.32 4.99 -2.70
N VAL A 144 4.52 5.45 -3.68
CA VAL A 144 4.19 6.87 -3.83
C VAL A 144 3.16 7.24 -2.76
N ILE A 145 3.56 8.09 -1.82
CA ILE A 145 2.73 8.51 -0.68
C ILE A 145 2.04 9.85 -0.91
N SER A 146 2.57 10.66 -1.83
CA SER A 146 1.96 11.92 -2.22
C SER A 146 2.21 12.20 -3.70
N LEU A 147 1.22 12.83 -4.33
CA LEU A 147 1.28 13.42 -5.66
C LEU A 147 0.50 14.72 -5.56
N ALA A 148 0.97 15.75 -6.23
CA ALA A 148 0.32 17.03 -6.35
C ALA A 148 0.51 17.53 -7.78
N ALA A 149 -0.59 17.93 -8.43
CA ALA A 149 -0.51 18.55 -9.74
C ALA A 149 0.25 19.88 -9.63
N LEU A 150 1.21 20.09 -10.53
CA LEU A 150 1.89 21.37 -10.66
C LEU A 150 0.94 22.32 -11.40
N GLY A 151 0.41 23.31 -10.66
CA GLY A 151 -0.46 24.34 -11.23
C GLY A 151 0.26 25.11 -12.33
N VAL A 152 -0.44 25.35 -13.43
CA VAL A 152 -0.10 26.34 -14.45
C VAL A 152 -0.81 27.65 -14.16
#